data_AF-A0A9D6P204-F1
#
_entry.id   AF-A0A9D6P204-F1
#
_cell.length_a   1.000
_cell.length_b   1.000
_cell.length_c   1.000
_cell.angle_alpha   90.00
_cell.angle_beta   90.00
_cell.angle_gamma   90.00
#
_symmetry.space_group_name_H-M   'P 1'
#
loop_
_entity.id
_entity.type
_entity.pdbx_description
1 polymer ?
#
loop_
_entity_poly.entity_id
_entity_poly.type
_entity_poly.pdbx_seq_one_letter_code
_entity_poly.pdbx_strand_id
1 'polypeptide(L)' 'RGVIAVEMEAAVLFTIAARAGKEAGCLLTVSDLLSGEDALTPQAYVSEQELRRGVDTMVQVALEAARSLS' A
#
# COMPACT_ATOMS: atom_id res chain seq x y z
N ARG A 1 14.36 12.60 -3.25
CA ARG A 1 13.12 12.27 -4.00
C ARG A 1 11.95 11.81 -3.11
N GLY A 2 12.03 11.84 -1.76
CA GLY A 2 10.84 11.75 -0.88
C GLY A 2 9.98 10.47 -0.97
N VAL A 3 10.45 9.42 -1.66
CA VAL A 3 9.73 8.14 -1.79
C VAL A 3 9.86 7.37 -0.48
N ILE A 4 8.73 6.87 0.04
CA ILE A 4 8.65 6.17 1.33
C ILE A 4 8.25 4.69 1.21
N ALA A 5 7.82 4.24 0.03
CA ALA A 5 7.39 2.87 -0.24
C ALA A 5 7.58 2.53 -1.72
N VAL A 6 7.63 1.24 -2.04
CA VAL A 6 7.75 0.71 -3.41
C VAL A 6 6.71 -0.39 -3.62
N GLU A 7 6.06 -0.37 -4.77
CA GLU A 7 5.08 -1.34 -5.27
C GLU A 7 5.16 -1.35 -6.81
N MET A 8 4.33 -2.15 -7.51
CA MET A 8 4.51 -2.40 -8.95
C MET A 8 3.32 -1.97 -9.83
N GLU A 9 2.19 -1.55 -9.27
CA GLU A 9 0.92 -1.42 -9.99
C GLU A 9 0.29 -0.02 -9.96
N ALA A 10 0.52 0.80 -8.93
CA ALA A 10 -0.17 2.07 -8.71
C ALA A 10 0.12 3.06 -9.84
N ALA A 11 1.35 3.06 -10.37
CA ALA A 11 1.72 3.90 -11.50
C ALA A 11 0.87 3.60 -12.74
N VAL A 12 0.64 2.32 -13.08
CA VAL A 12 -0.17 1.95 -14.24
C VAL A 12 -1.66 2.17 -13.97
N LEU A 13 -2.12 1.88 -12.75
CA LEU A 13 -3.50 2.14 -12.32
C LEU A 13 -3.87 3.62 -12.49
N PHE A 14 -3.07 4.52 -11.94
CA PHE A 14 -3.31 5.97 -12.05
C PHE A 14 -3.19 6.47 -13.47
N THR A 15 -2.28 5.91 -14.26
CA THR A 15 -2.14 6.25 -15.68
C THR A 15 -3.40 5.89 -16.47
N ILE A 16 -3.99 4.71 -16.23
CA ILE A 16 -5.22 4.28 -16.89
C ILE A 16 -6.42 5.12 -16.42
N ALA A 17 -6.54 5.35 -15.11
CA ALA A 17 -7.63 6.16 -14.55
C ALA A 17 -7.64 7.58 -15.12
N ALA A 18 -6.47 8.23 -15.15
CA ALA A 18 -6.31 9.56 -15.76
C ALA A 18 -6.71 9.57 -17.24
N ARG A 19 -6.29 8.55 -18.01
CA ARG A 19 -6.68 8.41 -19.43
C ARG A 19 -8.18 8.19 -19.63
N ALA A 20 -8.84 7.52 -18.68
CA ALA A 20 -10.27 7.24 -18.73
C ALA A 20 -11.13 8.36 -18.12
N GLY A 21 -10.53 9.44 -17.60
CA GLY A 21 -11.25 10.51 -16.89
C GLY A 21 -11.92 9.99 -15.61
N LYS A 22 -11.28 9.06 -14.90
CA LYS A 22 -11.78 8.44 -13.67
C LYS A 22 -10.89 8.80 -12.48
N GLU A 23 -11.49 8.81 -11.30
CA GLU A 23 -10.77 8.92 -10.03
C GLU A 23 -10.23 7.55 -9.61
N ALA A 24 -9.06 7.53 -8.99
CA ALA A 24 -8.43 6.32 -8.48
C ALA A 24 -7.61 6.64 -7.22
N GLY A 25 -7.50 5.66 -6.32
CA GLY A 25 -6.67 5.71 -5.12
C GLY A 25 -5.86 4.42 -4.96
N CYS A 26 -4.81 4.48 -4.14
CA CYS A 26 -3.99 3.32 -3.80
C CYS A 26 -3.65 3.38 -2.30
N LEU A 27 -3.79 2.25 -1.62
CA LEU A 27 -3.41 2.04 -0.22
C LEU A 27 -2.49 0.83 -0.18
N LEU A 28 -1.49 0.84 0.70
CA LEU A 28 -0.48 -0.20 0.81
C LEU A 28 -0.32 -0.62 2.27
N THR A 29 -0.26 -1.92 2.50
CA THR A 29 0.29 -2.49 3.75
C THR A 29 1.78 -2.76 3.52
N VAL A 30 2.64 -2.27 4.41
CA VAL A 30 4.09 -2.56 4.33
C VAL A 30 4.32 -4.01 4.76
N SER A 31 4.78 -4.85 3.83
CA SER A 31 5.15 -6.26 4.08
C SER A 31 6.65 -6.44 4.32
N ASP A 32 7.46 -5.51 3.83
CA ASP A 32 8.92 -5.62 3.78
C ASP A 32 9.59 -4.29 4.10
N LEU A 33 10.66 -4.35 4.88
CA LEU A 33 11.55 -3.23 5.14
C LEU A 33 12.76 -3.30 4.21
N LEU A 34 12.78 -2.40 3.22
CA LEU A 34 13.87 -2.30 2.24
C LEU A 34 14.99 -1.34 2.67
N SER A 35 14.85 -0.71 3.84
CA SER A 35 15.78 0.29 4.35
C SER A 35 15.78 0.29 5.89
N GLY A 36 16.92 0.64 6.48
CA GLY A 36 17.13 0.57 7.94
C GLY A 36 18.05 -0.59 8.34
N GLU A 37 18.36 -0.68 9.63
CA GLU A 37 19.26 -1.72 10.18
C GLU A 37 18.74 -3.15 9.89
N ASP A 38 17.42 -3.30 9.78
CA ASP A 38 16.76 -4.59 9.58
C ASP A 38 16.69 -5.03 8.11
N ALA A 39 17.01 -4.16 7.14
CA ALA A 39 16.77 -4.41 5.71
C ALA A 39 17.60 -5.55 5.08
N LEU A 40 18.67 -5.98 5.75
CA LEU A 40 19.52 -7.12 5.33
C LEU A 40 19.41 -8.31 6.29
N THR A 41 18.41 -8.30 7.17
CA THR A 41 18.20 -9.32 8.19
C THR A 41 17.01 -10.21 7.84
N PRO A 42 16.90 -11.43 8.41
CA PRO A 42 15.69 -12.25 8.28
C PRO A 42 14.40 -11.56 8.74
N GLN A 43 14.51 -10.48 9.53
CA GLN A 43 13.42 -9.64 10.03
C GLN A 43 12.98 -8.55 9.04
N ALA A 44 13.54 -8.52 7.82
CA ALA A 44 13.08 -7.61 6.77
C ALA A 44 11.60 -7.86 6.40
N TYR A 45 11.10 -9.09 6.62
CA TYR A 45 9.69 -9.45 6.47
C TYR A 45 8.95 -9.25 7.79
N VAL A 46 7.79 -8.57 7.76
CA VAL A 46 6.90 -8.55 8.93
C VAL A 46 6.29 -9.94 9.16
N SER A 47 5.96 -10.25 10.41
CA SER A 47 5.34 -11.53 10.73
C SER A 47 3.98 -11.69 10.02
N GLU A 48 3.56 -12.93 9.76
CA GLU A 48 2.26 -13.22 9.14
C GLU A 48 1.09 -12.59 9.92
N GLN A 49 1.18 -12.60 11.26
CA GLN A 49 0.17 -11.99 12.13
C GLN A 49 0.14 -10.46 12.00
N GLU A 50 1.29 -9.81 11.84
CA GLU A 50 1.37 -8.37 11.60
C GLU A 50 0.87 -7.99 10.22
N LEU A 51 1.29 -8.73 9.20
CA LEU A 51 0.82 -8.52 7.83
C LEU A 51 -0.69 -8.65 7.74
N ARG A 52 -1.27 -9.70 8.37
CA ARG A 52 -2.72 -9.89 8.42
C ARG A 52 -3.43 -8.71 9.06
N ARG A 53 -2.97 -8.23 10.22
CA ARG A 53 -3.55 -7.05 10.89
C ARG A 53 -3.44 -5.79 10.03
N GLY A 54 -2.31 -5.61 9.34
CA GLY A 54 -2.09 -4.48 8.44
C GLY A 54 -3.05 -4.50 7.24
N VAL A 55 -3.25 -5.68 6.64
CA VAL A 55 -4.22 -5.87 5.55
C VAL A 55 -5.64 -5.61 6.04
N ASP A 56 -6.03 -6.18 7.18
CA ASP A 56 -7.35 -5.96 7.77
C ASP A 56 -7.61 -4.46 7.99
N THR A 57 -6.63 -3.74 8.54
CA THR A 57 -6.70 -2.29 8.75
C THR A 57 -6.81 -1.52 7.43
N MET A 58 -5.98 -1.87 6.43
CA MET A 58 -6.03 -1.26 5.11
C MET A 58 -7.40 -1.41 4.46
N VAL A 59 -8.02 -2.60 4.56
CA VAL A 59 -9.37 -2.86 4.04
C VAL A 59 -10.42 -2.02 4.75
N GLN A 60 -10.36 -1.89 6.08
CA GLN A 60 -11.30 -1.03 6.82
C GLN A 60 -11.19 0.44 6.35
N VAL A 61 -9.96 0.96 6.26
CA VAL A 61 -9.72 2.33 5.76
C VAL A 61 -10.23 2.51 4.32
N ALA A 62 -10.02 1.51 3.46
CA ALA A 62 -10.52 1.54 2.08
C ALA A 62 -12.06 1.60 2.02
N LEU A 63 -12.74 0.79 2.84
CA LEU A 63 -14.20 0.78 2.91
C LEU A 63 -14.78 2.09 3.47
N GLU A 64 -14.13 2.66 4.49
CA GLU A 64 -14.51 3.96 5.05
C GLU A 64 -14.31 5.09 4.03
N ALA A 65 -13.18 5.10 3.31
CA ALA A 65 -12.93 6.07 2.24
C ALA A 65 -13.93 5.92 1.10
N ALA A 66 -14.25 4.69 0.68
CA ALA A 66 -15.25 4.46 -0.37
C ALA A 66 -16.64 4.98 0.04
N ARG A 67 -17.02 4.79 1.32
CA ARG A 67 -18.28 5.32 1.88
C ARG A 67 -18.32 6.84 2.00
N SER A 68 -17.20 7.51 2.16
CA SER A 68 -17.17 8.98 2.25
C SER A 68 -17.21 9.67 0.88
N LEU A 69 -16.97 8.91 -0.18
CA LEU A 69 -17.02 9.35 -1.58
C LEU A 69 -18.38 9.11 -2.26
N SER A 70 -19.27 8.31 -1.63
CA SER A 70 -20.64 8.05 -2.08
C SER A 70 -21.64 9.09 -1.57
#